data_AF-A0A954NSC3-F1
#
_entry.id   AF-A0A954NSC3-F1
#
_cell.length_a   1.000
_cell.length_b   1.000
_cell.length_c   1.000
_cell.angle_alpha   90.00
_cell.angle_beta   90.00
_cell.angle_gamma   90.00
#
_symmetry.space_group_name_H-M   'P 1'
#
loop_
_entity.id
_entity.type
_entity.pdbx_description
1 polymer ?
#
loop_
_entity_poly.entity_id
_entity_poly.type
_entity_poly.pdbx_seq_one_letter_code
_entity_poly.pdbx_strand_id
1 'polypeptide(L)'
;EELKSNIQRKKNQLLKSQQYTGVIGPVGGFKMEYLIERQASSLIDELRYGTAIIRMGVSQWRIIPQPDVVAETASQALHPHSRFIAALRRADRNATLTFWVHPDSFALHRDLQDFAHEQGFEVAARPLPAGIPITGSPQGSRSAAQ
;
A
#
# COMPACT_ATOMS: atom_id res chain seq x y z
N GLU A 1 9.16 3.44 -5.91
CA GLU A 1 10.38 3.16 -6.71
C GLU A 1 10.97 1.76 -6.52
N GLU A 2 11.17 1.28 -5.28
CA GLU A 2 11.82 -0.04 -5.04
C GLU A 2 11.10 -1.24 -5.69
N LEU A 3 9.77 -1.29 -5.62
CA LEU A 3 8.96 -2.33 -6.28
C LEU A 3 9.21 -2.36 -7.79
N LYS A 4 9.10 -1.21 -8.47
CA LYS A 4 9.31 -1.11 -9.92
C LYS A 4 10.70 -1.61 -10.33
N SER A 5 11.73 -1.25 -9.57
CA SER A 5 13.10 -1.72 -9.80
C SER A 5 13.26 -3.24 -9.60
N ASN A 6 12.62 -3.81 -8.57
CA ASN A 6 12.65 -5.25 -8.33
C ASN A 6 11.99 -6.02 -9.48
N ILE A 7 10.84 -5.53 -9.97
CA ILE A 7 10.14 -6.09 -11.13
C ILE A 7 11.01 -6.05 -12.39
N GLN A 8 11.64 -4.91 -12.68
CA GLN A 8 12.52 -4.77 -13.85
C GLN A 8 13.70 -5.75 -13.81
N ARG A 9 14.34 -5.93 -12.65
CA ARG A 9 15.45 -6.88 -12.48
C ARG A 9 15.03 -8.34 -12.71
N LYS A 10 13.79 -8.70 -12.39
CA LYS A 10 13.29 -10.07 -12.48
C LYS A 10 12.49 -10.37 -13.76
N LYS A 11 12.40 -9.41 -14.69
CA LYS A 11 11.61 -9.51 -15.93
C LYS A 11 11.84 -10.82 -16.71
N ASN A 12 13.08 -11.30 -16.82
CA ASN A 12 13.38 -12.53 -17.56
C ASN A 12 12.91 -13.81 -16.86
N GLN A 13 12.89 -13.83 -15.52
CA GLN A 13 12.31 -14.94 -14.76
C GLN A 13 10.78 -14.89 -14.82
N LEU A 14 10.24 -13.69 -14.70
CA LEU A 14 8.82 -13.39 -14.79
C LEU A 14 8.19 -13.84 -16.12
N LEU A 15 8.91 -13.73 -17.25
CA LEU A 15 8.45 -14.21 -18.56
C LEU A 15 8.32 -15.74 -18.66
N LYS A 16 9.02 -16.49 -17.80
CA LYS A 16 9.02 -17.96 -17.80
C LYS A 16 7.96 -18.57 -16.87
N SER A 17 7.40 -17.79 -15.97
CA SER A 17 6.44 -18.24 -14.94
C SER A 17 5.09 -17.54 -15.10
N GLN A 18 3.98 -18.25 -14.90
CA GLN A 18 2.64 -17.64 -14.90
C GLN A 18 2.42 -16.67 -13.73
N GLN A 19 3.05 -16.96 -12.59
CA GLN A 19 2.95 -16.21 -11.35
C GLN A 19 4.32 -16.09 -10.69
N TYR A 20 4.53 -15.00 -9.96
CA TYR A 20 5.76 -14.76 -9.22
C TYR A 20 5.48 -14.02 -7.92
N THR A 21 6.05 -14.51 -6.82
CA THR A 21 6.00 -13.86 -5.52
C THR A 21 7.32 -13.19 -5.18
N GLY A 22 7.23 -11.99 -4.60
CA GLY A 22 8.38 -11.23 -4.16
C GLY A 22 8.14 -10.53 -2.83
N VAL A 23 9.24 -10.08 -2.24
CA VAL A 23 9.26 -9.32 -0.98
C VAL A 23 10.15 -8.10 -1.17
N ILE A 24 9.71 -6.94 -0.67
CA ILE A 24 10.53 -5.73 -0.54
C ILE A 24 10.54 -5.22 0.90
N GLY A 25 11.55 -4.41 1.23
CA GLY A 25 11.77 -3.85 2.57
C GLY A 25 12.84 -4.60 3.38
N PRO A 26 12.95 -4.32 4.69
CA PRO A 26 11.98 -3.58 5.49
C PRO A 26 12.01 -2.06 5.30
N VAL A 27 10.85 -1.42 5.33
CA VAL A 27 10.69 0.04 5.38
C VAL A 27 9.92 0.38 6.65
N GLY A 28 10.56 1.12 7.57
CA GLY A 28 9.93 1.53 8.83
C GLY A 28 9.48 0.37 9.73
N GLY A 29 10.10 -0.81 9.61
CA GLY A 29 9.69 -2.02 10.35
C GLY A 29 8.64 -2.87 9.63
N PHE A 30 8.31 -2.58 8.37
CA PHE A 30 7.33 -3.33 7.59
C PHE A 30 7.95 -3.93 6.33
N LYS A 31 7.55 -5.15 5.97
CA LYS A 31 7.83 -5.76 4.67
C LYS A 31 6.58 -5.76 3.81
N MET A 32 6.76 -5.64 2.50
CA MET A 32 5.67 -5.83 1.55
C MET A 32 5.92 -7.12 0.77
N GLU A 33 5.00 -8.05 0.86
CA GLU A 33 4.95 -9.20 -0.03
C GLU A 33 3.98 -8.90 -1.17
N TYR A 34 4.34 -9.31 -2.38
CA TYR A 34 3.55 -9.04 -3.56
C TYR A 34 3.55 -10.23 -4.51
N LEU A 35 2.46 -10.36 -5.26
CA LEU A 35 2.24 -11.34 -6.31
C LEU A 35 2.14 -10.61 -7.64
N ILE A 36 2.89 -11.08 -8.64
CA ILE A 36 2.80 -10.63 -10.02
C ILE A 36 2.26 -11.78 -10.84
N GLU A 37 1.29 -11.47 -11.67
CA GLU A 37 0.69 -12.45 -12.57
C GLU A 37 0.76 -11.96 -13.99
N ARG A 38 0.90 -12.92 -14.90
CA ARG A 38 0.74 -12.68 -16.32
C ARG A 38 -0.74 -12.42 -16.60
N GLN A 39 -1.04 -11.21 -17.04
CA GLN A 39 -2.36 -10.87 -17.53
C GLN A 39 -2.46 -11.27 -19.01
N ALA A 40 -3.57 -11.91 -19.37
CA ALA A 40 -3.88 -12.20 -20.76
C ALA A 40 -3.96 -10.88 -21.56
N SER A 41 -3.44 -10.91 -22.79
CA SER A 41 -3.59 -9.80 -23.74
C SER A 41 -5.09 -9.51 -23.91
N SER A 42 -5.50 -8.25 -23.89
CA SER A 42 -6.86 -7.92 -24.30
C SER A 42 -6.97 -7.99 -25.83
N LEU A 43 -8.15 -8.31 -26.38
CA LEU A 43 -8.40 -8.26 -27.83
C LEU A 43 -8.06 -6.88 -28.43
N ILE A 44 -8.22 -5.81 -27.64
CA ILE A 44 -7.87 -4.45 -28.02
C ILE A 44 -6.35 -4.29 -28.18
N ASP A 45 -5.54 -4.97 -27.36
CA ASP A 45 -4.08 -4.94 -27.47
C ASP A 45 -3.58 -5.71 -28.69
N GLU A 46 -4.18 -6.87 -28.99
CA GLU A 46 -3.85 -7.63 -30.20
C GLU A 46 -4.18 -6.87 -31.48
N LEU A 47 -5.32 -6.16 -31.51
CA LEU A 47 -5.71 -5.31 -32.63
C LEU A 47 -4.80 -4.08 -32.81
N ARG A 48 -4.30 -3.49 -31.71
CA ARG A 48 -3.43 -2.30 -31.77
C ARG A 48 -1.98 -2.62 -32.16
N TYR A 49 -1.46 -3.76 -31.71
CA TYR A 49 -0.04 -4.07 -31.84
C TYR A 49 0.25 -5.26 -32.78
N GLY A 50 -0.78 -5.92 -33.31
CA GLY A 50 -0.64 -7.02 -34.27
C GLY A 50 0.03 -8.27 -33.69
N THR A 51 0.25 -8.34 -32.38
CA THR A 51 0.89 -9.45 -31.68
C THR A 51 0.38 -9.51 -30.24
N ALA A 52 0.28 -10.71 -29.67
CA ALA A 52 -0.08 -10.91 -28.26
C ALA A 52 0.97 -10.27 -27.34
N ILE A 53 0.61 -9.17 -26.68
CA ILE A 53 1.47 -8.52 -25.67
C ILE A 53 1.24 -9.16 -24.30
N ILE A 54 2.30 -9.76 -23.77
CA ILE A 54 2.32 -10.23 -22.37
C ILE A 54 2.35 -9.02 -21.44
N ARG A 55 1.25 -8.79 -20.72
CA ARG A 55 1.19 -7.79 -19.64
C ARG A 55 1.50 -8.45 -18.30
N MET A 56 2.31 -7.78 -17.48
CA MET A 56 2.62 -8.21 -16.13
C MET A 56 2.14 -7.15 -15.15
N GLY A 57 1.29 -7.54 -14.21
CA GLY A 57 0.73 -6.65 -13.21
C GLY A 57 0.88 -7.24 -11.81
N VAL A 58 1.06 -6.37 -10.82
CA VAL A 58 0.95 -6.78 -9.41
C VAL A 58 -0.52 -7.07 -9.17
N SER A 59 -0.89 -8.32 -8.92
CA SER A 59 -2.29 -8.70 -8.68
C SER A 59 -2.67 -8.54 -7.21
N GLN A 60 -1.75 -8.83 -6.29
CA GLN A 60 -1.98 -8.72 -4.86
C GLN A 60 -0.71 -8.27 -4.13
N TRP A 61 -0.89 -7.53 -3.05
CA TRP A 61 0.16 -7.25 -2.09
C TRP A 61 -0.37 -7.29 -0.65
N ARG A 62 0.51 -7.58 0.29
CA ARG A 62 0.26 -7.50 1.73
C ARG A 62 1.43 -6.85 2.46
N ILE A 63 1.12 -6.05 3.48
CA ILE A 63 2.10 -5.45 4.36
C ILE A 63 2.15 -6.26 5.65
N ILE A 64 3.36 -6.64 6.04
CA ILE A 64 3.62 -7.50 7.19
C ILE A 64 4.52 -6.73 8.16
N PRO A 65 4.06 -6.48 9.40
CA PRO A 65 4.91 -5.91 10.45
C PRO A 65 6.03 -6.88 10.80
N GLN A 66 7.24 -6.37 10.99
CA GLN A 66 8.36 -7.15 11.52
C GLN A 66 8.32 -7.13 13.07
N PRO A 67 8.95 -8.12 13.74
CA PRO A 67 8.97 -8.19 15.20
C PRO A 67 9.56 -6.95 15.90
N ASP A 68 10.42 -6.20 15.20
CA ASP A 68 11.09 -4.98 15.66
C ASP A 68 10.35 -3.70 15.25
N VAL A 69 9.09 -3.81 14.77
CA VAL A 69 8.32 -2.63 14.39
C VAL A 69 8.11 -1.71 15.60
N VAL A 70 8.56 -0.47 15.46
CA VAL A 70 8.37 0.56 16.49
C VAL A 70 6.99 1.18 16.28
N ALA A 71 6.09 0.89 17.21
CA ALA A 71 4.75 1.46 17.28
C ALA A 71 4.69 2.63 18.26
N GLU A 72 3.68 3.47 18.12
CA GLU A 72 3.36 4.58 19.03
C GLU A 72 1.99 4.34 19.64
N THR A 73 1.82 4.69 20.91
CA THR A 73 0.48 4.80 21.50
C THR A 73 -0.26 6.00 20.92
N ALA A 74 -1.58 6.05 21.13
CA ALA A 74 -2.41 7.20 20.79
C ALA A 74 -1.82 8.54 21.30
N SER A 75 -1.44 8.57 22.58
CA SER A 75 -0.87 9.76 23.22
C SER A 75 0.51 10.14 22.67
N GLN A 76 1.32 9.14 22.28
CA GLN A 76 2.64 9.39 21.68
C GLN A 76 2.51 9.92 20.26
N ALA A 77 1.56 9.41 19.45
CA ALA A 77 1.40 9.80 18.05
C ALA A 77 1.14 11.31 17.87
N LEU A 78 0.46 11.95 18.82
CA LEU A 78 0.15 13.39 18.74
C LEU A 78 1.25 14.30 19.32
N HIS A 79 2.35 13.74 19.85
CA HIS A 79 3.45 14.57 20.33
C HIS A 79 4.22 15.23 19.17
N PRO A 80 4.77 16.45 19.34
CA PRO A 80 5.45 17.18 18.26
C PRO A 80 6.65 16.48 17.60
N HIS A 81 7.22 15.46 18.27
CA HIS A 81 8.37 14.68 17.84
C HIS A 81 8.03 13.21 17.54
N SER A 82 6.75 12.89 17.44
CA SER A 82 6.30 11.53 17.12
C SER A 82 6.65 11.14 15.68
N ARG A 83 6.66 9.84 15.42
CA ARG A 83 6.82 9.27 14.09
C ARG A 83 5.64 9.64 13.19
N PHE A 84 4.42 9.69 13.74
CA PHE A 84 3.24 10.16 13.02
C PHE A 84 3.39 11.59 12.51
N ILE A 85 3.77 12.55 13.38
CA ILE A 85 3.99 13.94 12.98
C ILE A 85 5.15 14.06 11.98
N ALA A 86 6.23 13.31 12.20
CA ALA A 86 7.35 13.28 11.27
C ALA A 86 6.96 12.74 9.88
N ALA A 87 6.05 11.77 9.82
CA ALA A 87 5.51 11.26 8.57
C ALA A 87 4.60 12.28 7.86
N LEU A 88 3.71 12.96 8.59
CA LEU A 88 2.86 14.03 8.04
C LEU A 88 3.72 15.16 7.43
N ARG A 89 4.77 15.61 8.12
CA ARG A 89 5.67 16.67 7.62
C ARG A 89 6.42 16.30 6.33
N ARG A 90 6.59 15.00 6.07
CA ARG A 90 7.25 14.49 4.86
C ARG A 90 6.28 14.21 3.72
N ALA A 91 4.98 14.14 4.02
CA ALA A 91 3.96 13.91 3.02
C ALA A 91 3.80 15.13 2.11
N ASP A 92 3.45 14.88 0.85
CA ASP A 92 3.05 15.93 -0.08
C ASP A 92 1.72 16.53 0.42
N ARG A 93 1.64 17.86 0.50
CA ARG A 93 0.46 18.58 0.98
C ARG A 93 -0.79 18.33 0.14
N ASN A 94 -0.64 17.93 -1.12
CA ASN A 94 -1.75 17.61 -2.00
C ASN A 94 -2.14 16.11 -1.96
N ALA A 95 -1.48 15.30 -1.14
CA ALA A 95 -1.78 13.88 -1.02
C ALA A 95 -2.96 13.62 -0.07
N THR A 96 -3.89 12.78 -0.50
CA THR A 96 -4.88 12.16 0.40
C THR A 96 -4.21 11.04 1.19
N LEU A 97 -4.26 11.11 2.52
CA LEU A 97 -3.75 10.08 3.41
C LEU A 97 -4.76 8.94 3.50
N THR A 98 -4.31 7.68 3.42
CA THR A 98 -5.18 6.53 3.67
C THR A 98 -4.85 5.93 5.03
N PHE A 99 -5.84 5.85 5.92
CA PHE A 99 -5.71 5.22 7.23
C PHE A 99 -6.37 3.84 7.19
N TRP A 100 -5.59 2.80 7.45
CA TRP A 100 -6.11 1.45 7.67
C TRP A 100 -6.48 1.29 9.14
N VAL A 101 -7.75 0.98 9.41
CA VAL A 101 -8.31 1.04 10.76
C VAL A 101 -8.77 -0.34 11.18
N HIS A 102 -8.19 -0.88 12.25
CA HIS A 102 -8.69 -2.11 12.86
C HIS A 102 -9.98 -1.84 13.67
N PRO A 103 -10.84 -2.85 13.87
CA PRO A 103 -12.16 -2.65 14.48
C PRO A 103 -12.15 -2.08 15.90
N ASP A 104 -11.06 -2.29 16.64
CA ASP A 104 -10.82 -1.80 18.00
C ASP A 104 -10.29 -0.36 18.05
N SER A 105 -10.00 0.25 16.89
CA SER A 105 -9.22 1.48 16.78
C SER A 105 -10.01 2.67 16.20
N PHE A 106 -11.35 2.59 16.12
CA PHE A 106 -12.17 3.66 15.51
C PHE A 106 -12.14 4.99 16.25
N ALA A 107 -12.04 4.98 17.58
CA ALA A 107 -11.93 6.21 18.37
C ALA A 107 -10.59 6.91 18.08
N LEU A 108 -9.48 6.16 18.18
CA LEU A 108 -8.15 6.63 17.82
C LEU A 108 -8.07 7.17 16.39
N HIS A 109 -8.72 6.48 15.45
CA HIS A 109 -8.78 6.94 14.06
C HIS A 109 -9.35 8.36 13.94
N ARG A 110 -10.43 8.69 14.68
CA ARG A 110 -11.03 10.03 14.62
C ARG A 110 -10.08 11.10 15.13
N ASP A 111 -9.44 10.86 16.27
CA ASP A 111 -8.50 11.82 16.85
C ASP A 111 -7.32 12.12 15.90
N LEU A 112 -6.79 11.08 15.23
CA LEU A 112 -5.71 11.23 14.24
C LEU A 112 -6.19 11.86 12.93
N GLN A 113 -7.43 11.59 12.52
CA GLN A 113 -8.05 12.18 11.33
C GLN A 113 -8.25 13.68 11.52
N ASP A 114 -8.88 14.08 12.62
CA ASP A 114 -9.13 15.49 12.96
C ASP A 114 -7.80 16.27 12.99
N PHE A 115 -6.79 15.70 13.65
CA PHE A 115 -5.45 16.29 13.66
C PHE A 115 -4.86 16.45 12.25
N ALA A 116 -4.95 15.42 11.40
CA ALA A 116 -4.43 15.49 10.03
C ALA A 116 -5.18 16.52 9.17
N HIS A 117 -6.50 16.64 9.34
CA HIS A 117 -7.32 17.68 8.71
C HIS A 117 -6.90 19.08 9.16
N GLU A 118 -6.64 19.29 10.46
CA GLU A 118 -6.11 20.56 10.99
C GLU A 118 -4.74 20.92 10.38
N GLN A 119 -3.93 19.91 10.02
CA GLN A 119 -2.67 20.10 9.30
C GLN A 119 -2.85 20.30 7.78
N GLY A 120 -4.09 20.27 7.27
CA GLY A 120 -4.45 20.53 5.88
C GLY A 120 -4.41 19.30 4.96
N PHE A 121 -4.40 18.08 5.51
CA PHE A 121 -4.47 16.85 4.72
C PHE A 121 -5.89 16.32 4.63
N GLU A 122 -6.29 15.79 3.47
CA GLU A 122 -7.47 14.93 3.37
C GLU A 122 -7.15 13.52 3.86
N VAL A 123 -8.11 12.87 4.53
CA VAL A 123 -7.96 11.51 5.06
C VAL A 123 -9.07 10.61 4.53
N ALA A 124 -8.69 9.46 3.99
CA ALA A 124 -9.56 8.37 3.59
C ALA A 124 -9.42 7.19 4.54
N ALA A 125 -10.51 6.76 5.15
CA ALA A 125 -10.53 5.61 6.04
C ALA A 125 -10.68 4.29 5.25
N ARG A 126 -9.96 3.26 5.69
CA ARG A 126 -10.08 1.89 5.18
C ARG A 126 -10.21 0.90 6.34
N PRO A 127 -11.44 0.59 6.78
CA PRO A 127 -11.65 -0.38 7.85
C PRO A 127 -11.15 -1.76 7.42
N LEU A 128 -10.44 -2.43 8.33
CA LEU A 128 -9.94 -3.79 8.16
C LEU A 128 -10.76 -4.77 8.99
N PRO A 129 -11.05 -5.98 8.47
CA PRO A 129 -11.56 -7.05 9.30
C PRO A 129 -10.54 -7.46 10.38
N ALA A 130 -11.02 -7.99 11.49
CA ALA A 130 -10.16 -8.45 12.59
C ALA A 130 -9.19 -9.55 12.11
N GLY A 131 -7.92 -9.44 12.51
CA GLY A 131 -6.88 -10.42 12.19
C GLY A 131 -6.40 -10.42 10.73
N ILE A 132 -6.92 -9.53 9.89
CA ILE A 132 -6.52 -9.43 8.48
C ILE A 132 -5.40 -8.40 8.32
N PRO A 133 -4.26 -8.76 7.68
CA PRO A 133 -3.19 -7.82 7.41
C PRO A 133 -3.65 -6.74 6.43
N ILE A 134 -2.89 -5.65 6.34
CA ILE A 134 -3.11 -4.64 5.31
C ILE A 134 -2.82 -5.28 3.95
N THR A 135 -3.82 -5.31 3.06
CA THR A 135 -3.72 -5.86 1.72
C THR A 135 -4.27 -4.91 0.67
N GLY A 136 -3.78 -5.03 -0.57
CA GLY A 136 -4.39 -4.39 -1.72
C GLY A 136 -4.22 -5.19 -3.01
N SER A 137 -5.07 -4.88 -3.97
CA SER A 137 -5.05 -5.41 -5.33
C SER A 137 -5.53 -4.32 -6.30
N PRO A 138 -5.09 -4.31 -7.57
CA PRO A 138 -5.62 -3.39 -8.56
C PRO A 138 -7.11 -3.58 -8.85
N GLN A 139 -7.65 -4.77 -8.59
CA GLN A 139 -9.07 -5.11 -8.71
C GLN A 139 -9.85 -4.89 -7.40
N GLY A 140 -9.20 -4.38 -6.35
CA GLY A 140 -9.80 -4.18 -5.04
C GLY A 140 -10.70 -2.94 -4.95
N SER A 141 -11.28 -2.73 -3.77
CA SER A 141 -12.07 -1.53 -3.47
C SER A 141 -11.18 -0.29 -3.32
N ARG A 142 -11.71 0.87 -3.77
CA ARG A 142 -11.11 2.18 -3.52
C ARG A 142 -11.37 2.61 -2.08
N SER A 143 -10.39 3.31 -1.48
CA SER A 143 -10.61 3.97 -0.18
C SER A 143 -11.62 5.10 -0.37
N ALA A 144 -12.49 5.31 0.62
CA ALA A 144 -13.46 6.41 0.60
C ALA A 144 -12.87 7.60 1.37
N ALA A 145 -12.75 8.75 0.71
CA ALA A 145 -12.47 10.02 1.37
C ALA A 145 -13.79 10.60 1.89
N GLN A 146 -13.75 11.21 3.07
CA GLN A 146 -14.85 12.00 3.65
C GLN A 146 -14.32 13.35 4.13
#